data_AF-A0A1Q3ADN6-F1
#
_entry.id   AF-A0A1Q3ADN6-F1
#
_cell.length_a   1.000
_cell.length_b   1.000
_cell.length_c   1.000
_cell.angle_alpha   90.00
_cell.angle_beta   90.00
_cell.angle_gamma   90.00
#
_symmetry.space_group_name_H-M   'P 1'
#
loop_
_entity.id
_entity.type
_entity.pdbx_description
1 polymer ?
#
loop_
_entity_poly.entity_id
_entity_poly.type
_entity_poly.pdbx_seq_one_letter_code
_entity_poly.pdbx_strand_id
1 'polypeptide(L)'
;MDSKVPVDLATLQETLEHLHRVINGSAFYLNTVRLKQGEIWQCCESYWCEQLGASTDAPRETYRLQEMASLARLVHKISIPLDSTLLTQINEHLKKIFPSSPVYKSDSGSNLCDPSLDEKLLTSVVVDLLISVCRGLAGTEHHTSLQIQKEIVSTINVKFTRPYSSLLWNCAKQELQT
;
A
#
# COMPACT_ATOMS: atom_id res chain seq x y z
N MET A 1 -12.78 12.57 15.02
CA MET A 1 -12.97 11.26 15.69
C MET A 1 -12.88 10.19 14.61
N ASP A 2 -11.68 9.68 14.36
CA ASP A 2 -11.52 8.58 13.40
C ASP A 2 -12.05 7.30 14.01
N SER A 3 -13.18 6.83 13.48
CA SER A 3 -13.77 5.55 13.84
C SER A 3 -12.75 4.45 13.56
N LYS A 4 -12.12 3.93 14.62
CA LYS A 4 -11.24 2.76 14.60
C LYS A 4 -12.12 1.50 14.56
N VAL A 5 -12.91 1.34 13.49
CA VAL A 5 -13.51 0.03 13.22
C VAL A 5 -12.34 -0.92 12.96
N PRO A 6 -12.14 -1.96 13.79
CA PRO A 6 -11.10 -2.93 13.52
C PRO A 6 -11.45 -3.63 12.21
N VAL A 7 -10.58 -3.51 11.21
CA VAL A 7 -10.70 -4.27 9.96
C VAL A 7 -10.15 -5.67 10.24
N ASP A 8 -10.98 -6.67 10.01
CA ASP A 8 -10.54 -8.06 10.09
C ASP A 8 -9.63 -8.41 8.90
N LEU A 9 -8.79 -9.42 9.09
CA LEU A 9 -7.78 -9.81 8.11
C LEU A 9 -8.37 -10.29 6.78
N ALA A 10 -9.52 -10.97 6.81
CA ALA A 10 -10.16 -11.51 5.61
C ALA A 10 -10.70 -10.35 4.74
N THR A 11 -11.45 -9.43 5.34
CA THR A 11 -11.93 -8.21 4.68
C THR A 11 -10.78 -7.39 4.11
N LEU A 12 -9.67 -7.25 4.84
CA LEU A 12 -8.49 -6.54 4.35
C LEU A 12 -7.91 -7.22 3.09
N GLN A 13 -7.75 -8.55 3.13
CA GLN A 13 -7.21 -9.30 2.01
C GLN A 13 -8.11 -9.17 0.77
N GLU A 14 -9.42 -9.37 0.91
CA GLU A 14 -10.38 -9.22 -0.19
C GLU A 14 -10.34 -7.81 -0.78
N THR A 15 -10.22 -6.79 0.06
CA THR A 15 -10.09 -5.40 -0.37
C THR A 15 -8.83 -5.19 -1.19
N LEU A 16 -7.68 -5.68 -0.72
CA LEU A 16 -6.41 -5.58 -1.46
C LEU A 16 -6.46 -6.33 -2.80
N GLU A 17 -7.04 -7.53 -2.84
CA GLU A 17 -7.22 -8.30 -4.06
C GLU A 17 -8.17 -7.60 -5.05
N HIS A 18 -9.20 -6.91 -4.56
CA HIS A 18 -10.04 -6.06 -5.40
C HIS A 18 -9.29 -4.84 -5.93
N LEU A 19 -8.58 -4.11 -5.07
CA LEU A 19 -7.76 -2.96 -5.46
C LEU A 19 -6.72 -3.35 -6.52
N HIS A 20 -6.07 -4.50 -6.36
CA HIS A 20 -5.12 -5.00 -7.34
C HIS A 20 -5.76 -5.20 -8.72
N ARG A 21 -6.97 -5.77 -8.75
CA ARG A 21 -7.71 -5.94 -10.00
C ARG A 21 -8.12 -4.61 -10.63
N VAL A 22 -8.49 -3.61 -9.83
CA VAL A 22 -8.81 -2.25 -10.30
C VAL A 22 -7.57 -1.57 -10.88
N ILE A 23 -6.43 -1.59 -10.18
CA ILE A 23 -5.15 -1.03 -10.65
C ILE A 23 -4.76 -1.61 -12.01
N ASN A 24 -4.95 -2.92 -12.17
CA ASN A 24 -4.65 -3.63 -13.42
C ASN A 24 -5.73 -3.46 -14.51
N GLY A 25 -6.78 -2.65 -14.26
CA GLY A 25 -7.84 -2.38 -15.22
C GLY A 25 -8.77 -3.57 -15.50
N SER A 26 -8.72 -4.60 -14.65
CA SER A 26 -9.45 -5.87 -14.79
C SER A 26 -10.77 -5.92 -14.00
N ALA A 27 -11.04 -4.91 -13.17
CA ALA A 27 -12.28 -4.79 -12.40
C ALA A 27 -12.79 -3.35 -12.37
N PHE A 28 -14.08 -3.21 -12.05
CA PHE A 28 -14.70 -1.92 -11.74
C PHE A 28 -14.35 -1.48 -10.32
N TYR A 29 -14.23 -0.17 -10.11
CA TYR A 29 -14.20 0.40 -8.77
C TYR A 29 -15.62 0.37 -8.18
N LEU A 30 -15.80 -0.35 -7.07
CA LEU A 30 -17.09 -0.51 -6.36
C LEU A 30 -18.27 -0.91 -7.28
N ASN A 31 -18.01 -1.73 -8.30
CA ASN A 31 -18.98 -2.27 -9.28
C ASN A 31 -19.66 -1.25 -10.20
N THR A 32 -19.35 0.04 -10.10
CA THR A 32 -20.11 1.10 -10.79
C THR A 32 -19.31 1.83 -11.84
N VAL A 33 -17.99 2.01 -11.64
CA VAL A 33 -17.15 2.83 -12.52
C VAL A 33 -15.92 2.06 -12.96
N ARG A 34 -15.60 2.09 -14.24
CA ARG A 34 -14.33 1.60 -14.77
C ARG A 34 -13.43 2.79 -15.03
N LEU A 35 -12.41 2.96 -14.18
CA LEU A 35 -11.43 4.02 -14.33
C LEU A 35 -10.57 3.78 -15.58
N LYS A 36 -10.29 4.85 -16.33
CA LYS A 36 -9.39 4.83 -17.47
C LYS A 36 -7.95 4.62 -17.00
N GLN A 37 -7.08 4.16 -17.90
CA GLN A 37 -5.67 3.93 -17.57
C GLN A 37 -4.96 5.19 -17.03
N GLY A 38 -5.23 6.36 -17.64
CA GLY A 38 -4.64 7.63 -17.21
C GLY A 38 -5.09 8.06 -15.81
N GLU A 39 -6.35 7.82 -15.46
CA GLU A 39 -6.91 8.09 -14.12
C GLU A 39 -6.28 7.22 -13.04
N ILE A 40 -6.08 5.93 -13.34
CA ILE A 40 -5.38 5.00 -12.45
C ILE A 40 -3.93 5.46 -12.25
N TRP A 41 -3.24 5.84 -13.33
CA TRP A 41 -1.88 6.39 -13.25
C TRP A 41 -1.82 7.61 -12.34
N GLN A 42 -2.68 8.60 -12.57
CA GLN A 42 -2.74 9.79 -11.72
C GLN A 42 -3.04 9.47 -10.26
N CYS A 43 -3.92 8.50 -9.97
CA CYS A 43 -4.17 8.05 -8.60
C CYS A 43 -2.94 7.41 -7.94
N CYS A 44 -2.20 6.58 -8.69
CA CYS A 44 -0.95 5.99 -8.22
C CYS A 44 0.09 7.08 -7.91
N GLU A 45 0.30 8.01 -8.85
CA GLU A 45 1.19 9.16 -8.67
C GLU A 45 0.80 9.98 -7.44
N SER A 46 -0.46 10.41 -7.30
CA SER A 46 -0.92 11.15 -6.13
C SER A 46 -0.72 10.38 -4.82
N TYR A 47 -0.88 9.06 -4.81
CA TYR A 47 -0.59 8.26 -3.62
C TYR A 47 0.88 8.35 -3.22
N TRP A 48 1.81 8.14 -4.14
CA TRP A 48 3.25 8.18 -3.84
C TRP A 48 3.75 9.60 -3.57
N CYS A 49 3.27 10.58 -4.33
CA CYS A 49 3.73 11.96 -4.28
C CYS A 49 3.10 12.75 -3.14
N GLU A 50 1.78 12.67 -2.96
CA GLU A 50 1.07 13.50 -1.98
C GLU A 50 0.88 12.78 -0.64
N GLN A 51 0.56 11.48 -0.64
CA GLN A 51 0.27 10.75 0.60
C GLN A 51 1.53 10.26 1.31
N LEU A 52 2.52 9.78 0.55
CA LEU A 52 3.77 9.26 1.10
C LEU A 52 4.94 10.25 1.01
N GLY A 53 4.72 11.37 0.33
CA GLY A 53 5.70 12.41 0.06
C GLY A 53 6.62 12.01 -1.10
N ALA A 54 6.47 12.69 -2.23
CA ALA A 54 7.49 12.76 -3.24
C ALA A 54 8.74 13.34 -2.59
N SER A 55 9.86 12.67 -2.76
CA SER A 55 11.14 13.32 -2.57
C SER A 55 11.76 13.31 -3.94
N THR A 56 11.98 14.49 -4.48
CA THR A 56 12.80 14.68 -5.68
C THR A 56 14.26 14.27 -5.46
N ASP A 57 14.59 13.72 -4.27
CA ASP A 57 15.91 13.16 -3.98
C ASP A 57 15.92 11.68 -4.35
N ALA A 58 16.60 11.36 -5.46
CA ALA A 58 16.88 9.99 -5.91
C ALA A 58 17.38 9.03 -4.79
N PRO A 59 18.17 9.46 -3.78
CA PRO A 59 18.52 8.61 -2.64
C PRO A 59 17.32 8.06 -1.85
N ARG A 60 16.24 8.83 -1.73
CA ARG A 60 15.06 8.45 -0.94
C ARG A 60 14.12 7.53 -1.72
N GLU A 61 14.01 7.71 -3.03
CA GLU A 61 13.36 6.73 -3.91
C GLU A 61 14.09 5.39 -3.87
N THR A 62 15.42 5.43 -3.98
CA THR A 62 16.28 4.25 -3.88
C THR A 62 16.08 3.54 -2.54
N TYR A 63 16.05 4.28 -1.43
CA TYR A 63 15.80 3.72 -0.11
C TYR A 63 14.43 3.01 -0.02
N ARG A 64 13.37 3.64 -0.53
CA ARG A 64 12.02 3.02 -0.57
C ARG A 64 12.01 1.74 -1.38
N LEU A 65 12.63 1.74 -2.55
CA LEU A 65 12.75 0.55 -3.40
C LEU A 65 13.55 -0.56 -2.72
N GLN A 66 14.63 -0.23 -2.01
CA GLN A 66 15.40 -1.19 -1.23
C GLN A 66 14.58 -1.82 -0.11
N GLU A 67 13.76 -1.03 0.58
CA GLU A 67 12.88 -1.53 1.64
C GLU A 67 11.77 -2.42 1.06
N MET A 68 11.19 -2.08 -0.09
CA MET A 68 10.23 -2.93 -0.80
C MET A 68 10.85 -4.23 -1.31
N ALA A 69 12.05 -4.18 -1.90
CA ALA A 69 12.79 -5.36 -2.32
C ALA A 69 13.17 -6.25 -1.12
N SER A 70 13.45 -5.63 0.03
CA SER A 70 13.72 -6.38 1.28
C SER A 70 12.45 -7.04 1.81
N LEU A 71 11.31 -6.35 1.81
CA LEU A 71 10.02 -6.94 2.12
C LEU A 71 9.68 -8.08 1.16
N ALA A 72 9.89 -7.90 -0.15
CA ALA A 72 9.68 -8.96 -1.15
C ALA A 72 10.50 -10.22 -0.85
N ARG A 73 11.78 -10.06 -0.53
CA ARG A 73 12.64 -11.18 -0.13
C ARG A 73 12.18 -11.87 1.15
N LEU A 74 11.61 -11.12 2.11
CA LEU A 74 11.03 -11.71 3.32
C LEU A 74 9.74 -12.47 3.02
N VAL A 75 8.86 -11.87 2.21
CA VAL A 75 7.60 -12.48 1.80
C VAL A 75 7.82 -13.76 0.99
N HIS A 76 8.83 -13.81 0.13
CA HIS A 76 9.21 -15.03 -0.59
C HIS A 76 9.76 -16.15 0.31
N LYS A 77 10.22 -15.81 1.52
CA LYS A 77 10.69 -16.76 2.53
C LYS A 77 9.60 -17.16 3.52
N ILE A 78 8.35 -16.72 3.31
CA ILE A 78 7.24 -17.10 4.18
C ILE A 78 7.08 -18.62 4.17
N SER A 79 7.46 -19.24 5.27
CA SER A 79 6.97 -20.55 5.69
C SER A 79 5.76 -20.33 6.60
N ILE A 80 4.73 -21.16 6.44
CA ILE A 80 3.56 -21.14 7.31
C ILE A 80 3.72 -22.26 8.35
N PRO A 81 3.51 -22.00 9.65
CA PRO A 81 3.12 -20.70 10.25
C PRO A 81 4.26 -19.68 10.29
N LEU A 82 3.93 -18.38 10.28
CA LEU A 82 4.92 -17.31 10.43
C LEU A 82 5.48 -17.30 11.86
N ASP A 83 6.80 -17.33 11.99
CA ASP A 83 7.44 -17.14 13.30
C ASP A 83 7.41 -15.67 13.76
N SER A 84 7.65 -15.45 15.05
CA SER A 84 7.63 -14.11 15.66
C SER A 84 8.70 -13.17 15.12
N THR A 85 9.84 -13.70 14.68
CA THR A 85 10.96 -12.93 14.14
C THR A 85 10.58 -12.36 12.78
N LEU A 86 10.01 -13.19 11.91
CA LEU A 86 9.54 -12.82 10.59
C LEU A 86 8.40 -11.79 10.69
N LEU A 87 7.46 -11.99 11.62
CA LEU A 87 6.40 -11.00 11.90
C LEU A 87 6.98 -9.63 12.32
N THR A 88 8.00 -9.63 13.17
CA THR A 88 8.66 -8.41 13.61
C THR A 88 9.35 -7.70 12.45
N GLN A 89 10.09 -8.46 11.62
CA GLN A 89 10.76 -7.92 10.43
C GLN A 89 9.76 -7.35 9.42
N ILE A 90 8.66 -8.05 9.14
CA ILE A 90 7.59 -7.56 8.27
C ILE A 90 7.04 -6.23 8.79
N ASN A 91 6.73 -6.15 10.09
CA ASN A 91 6.21 -4.93 10.70
C ASN A 91 7.20 -3.75 10.60
N GLU A 92 8.50 -4.00 10.80
CA GLU A 92 9.54 -2.99 10.66
C GLU A 92 9.66 -2.47 9.22
N HIS A 93 9.68 -3.36 8.23
CA HIS A 93 9.73 -2.95 6.83
C HIS A 93 8.47 -2.17 6.41
N LEU A 94 7.29 -2.59 6.85
CA LEU A 94 6.04 -1.86 6.59
C LEU A 94 6.07 -0.44 7.17
N LYS A 95 6.59 -0.26 8.38
CA LYS A 95 6.73 1.07 9.00
C LYS A 95 7.71 1.99 8.25
N LYS A 96 8.71 1.42 7.57
CA LYS A 96 9.67 2.17 6.75
C LYS A 96 9.10 2.53 5.38
N ILE A 97 8.36 1.61 4.76
CA ILE A 97 7.67 1.85 3.49
C ILE A 97 6.54 2.87 3.69
N PHE A 98 5.81 2.76 4.80
CA PHE A 98 4.67 3.60 5.16
C PHE A 98 4.92 4.39 6.46
N PRO A 99 5.73 5.45 6.41
CA PRO A 99 6.08 6.21 7.61
C PRO A 99 4.87 6.85 8.31
N SER A 100 4.97 6.99 9.63
CA SER A 100 3.88 7.50 10.48
C SER A 100 3.50 8.95 10.17
N SER A 101 4.46 9.75 9.72
CA SER A 101 4.27 11.14 9.31
C SER A 101 4.66 11.28 7.83
N PRO A 102 3.89 12.02 7.02
CA PRO A 102 4.38 12.44 5.71
C PRO A 102 5.68 13.23 5.97
N VAL A 103 6.78 12.71 5.44
CA VAL A 103 8.10 13.30 5.67
C VAL A 103 8.18 14.55 4.79
N TYR A 104 7.91 15.68 5.44
CA TYR A 104 8.01 17.07 4.98
C TYR A 104 7.00 17.58 3.94
N LYS A 105 6.49 18.79 4.24
CA LYS A 105 6.03 19.76 3.25
C LYS A 105 7.26 20.17 2.44
N SER A 106 7.29 19.85 1.15
CA SER A 106 8.26 20.47 0.25
C SER A 106 7.94 21.96 0.21
N ASP A 107 8.87 22.77 0.71
CA ASP A 107 8.98 24.14 0.26
C ASP A 107 9.20 24.11 -1.25
N SER A 108 8.43 24.95 -1.93
CA SER A 108 8.42 25.17 -3.36
C SER A 108 9.83 25.46 -3.89
N GLY A 109 10.28 24.68 -4.88
CA GLY A 109 11.43 25.05 -5.70
C GLY A 109 12.32 23.88 -6.09
N SER A 110 11.84 22.96 -6.93
CA SER A 110 12.73 22.13 -7.74
C SER A 110 12.02 21.73 -9.01
N ASN A 111 12.51 22.26 -10.13
CA ASN A 111 12.11 21.89 -11.47
C ASN A 111 12.69 20.51 -11.80
N LEU A 112 11.83 19.64 -12.36
CA LEU A 112 12.18 18.49 -13.18
C LEU A 112 13.13 17.46 -12.54
N CYS A 113 12.55 16.51 -11.81
CA CYS A 113 13.03 15.14 -11.87
C CYS A 113 12.00 14.35 -12.67
N ASP A 114 12.42 13.79 -13.82
CA ASP A 114 11.66 12.73 -14.46
C ASP A 114 11.50 11.60 -13.43
N PRO A 115 10.27 11.17 -13.07
CA PRO A 115 10.10 9.99 -12.27
C PRO A 115 10.67 8.81 -13.06
N SER A 116 11.81 8.29 -12.63
CA SER A 116 12.46 7.16 -13.29
C SER A 116 11.69 5.85 -13.10
N LEU A 117 10.66 5.85 -12.25
CA LEU A 117 9.97 4.66 -11.79
C LEU A 117 8.47 4.78 -12.04
N ASP A 118 7.90 3.81 -12.77
CA ASP A 118 6.45 3.74 -13.01
C ASP A 118 5.70 3.51 -11.68
N GLU A 119 5.01 4.54 -11.18
CA GLU A 119 4.28 4.54 -9.91
C GLU A 119 3.14 3.54 -9.88
N LYS A 120 2.55 3.20 -11.02
CA LYS A 120 1.51 2.18 -11.08
C LYS A 120 2.11 0.80 -10.95
N LEU A 121 3.22 0.53 -11.65
CA LEU A 121 3.95 -0.72 -11.45
C LEU A 121 4.35 -0.86 -9.98
N LEU A 122 4.89 0.21 -9.39
CA LEU A 122 5.25 0.25 -7.98
C LEU A 122 4.07 -0.06 -7.06
N THR A 123 2.94 0.62 -7.28
CA THR A 123 1.70 0.41 -6.50
C THR A 123 1.24 -1.04 -6.63
N SER A 124 1.24 -1.60 -7.84
CA SER A 124 0.83 -2.98 -8.08
C SER A 124 1.69 -3.98 -7.30
N VAL A 125 3.02 -3.83 -7.38
CA VAL A 125 3.98 -4.68 -6.64
C VAL A 125 3.75 -4.57 -5.14
N VAL A 126 3.56 -3.36 -4.62
CA VAL A 126 3.28 -3.17 -3.19
C VAL A 126 2.00 -3.88 -2.79
N VAL A 127 0.90 -3.75 -3.56
CA VAL A 127 -0.35 -4.46 -3.27
C VAL A 127 -0.15 -5.98 -3.24
N ASP A 128 0.59 -6.54 -4.20
CA ASP A 128 0.90 -7.98 -4.23
C ASP A 128 1.69 -8.44 -2.99
N LEU A 129 2.65 -7.64 -2.54
CA LEU A 129 3.39 -7.91 -1.31
C LEU A 129 2.46 -7.89 -0.08
N LEU A 130 1.56 -6.91 0.00
CA LEU A 130 0.61 -6.80 1.11
C LEU A 130 -0.39 -7.97 1.13
N ILE A 131 -0.88 -8.40 -0.03
CA ILE A 131 -1.73 -9.60 -0.16
C ILE A 131 -0.99 -10.83 0.38
N SER A 132 0.28 -10.98 0.00
CA SER A 132 1.10 -12.12 0.41
C SER A 132 1.37 -12.12 1.93
N VAL A 133 1.61 -10.94 2.53
CA VAL A 133 1.67 -10.78 3.99
C VAL A 133 0.35 -11.19 4.63
N CYS A 134 -0.79 -10.71 4.12
CA CYS A 134 -2.11 -11.07 4.65
C CYS A 134 -2.37 -12.59 4.61
N ARG A 135 -2.00 -13.26 3.51
CA ARG A 135 -2.10 -14.71 3.38
C ARG A 135 -1.22 -15.45 4.39
N GLY A 136 0.02 -14.98 4.60
CA GLY A 136 0.91 -15.54 5.62
C GLY A 136 0.34 -15.40 7.03
N LEU A 137 -0.27 -14.25 7.35
CA LEU A 137 -0.95 -14.02 8.62
C LEU A 137 -2.15 -14.95 8.82
N ALA A 138 -2.95 -15.17 7.77
CA ALA A 138 -4.13 -16.03 7.83
C ALA A 138 -3.78 -17.50 8.13
N GLY A 139 -2.61 -17.97 7.68
CA GLY A 139 -2.10 -19.31 7.96
C GLY A 139 -1.43 -19.48 9.34
N THR A 140 -1.31 -18.43 10.15
CA THR A 140 -0.58 -18.47 11.42
C THR A 140 -1.56 -18.61 12.61
N GLU A 141 -1.40 -19.66 13.42
CA GLU A 141 -2.23 -19.86 14.62
C GLU A 141 -2.10 -18.69 15.60
N HIS A 142 -3.23 -18.21 16.12
CA HIS A 142 -3.38 -16.93 16.83
C HIS A 142 -2.65 -16.79 18.18
N HIS A 143 -1.85 -17.77 18.60
CA HIS A 143 -1.26 -17.81 19.95
C HIS A 143 0.11 -17.14 20.04
N THR A 144 0.87 -17.06 18.94
CA THR A 144 2.19 -16.41 18.93
C THR A 144 2.09 -15.05 18.26
N SER A 145 2.35 -13.98 19.02
CA SER A 145 2.45 -12.58 18.53
C SER A 145 1.17 -11.95 17.95
N LEU A 146 -0.01 -12.26 18.49
CA LEU A 146 -1.30 -11.67 18.10
C LEU A 146 -1.28 -10.12 18.03
N GLN A 147 -0.55 -9.47 18.94
CA GLN A 147 -0.41 -8.01 18.96
C GLN A 147 0.32 -7.48 17.71
N ILE A 148 1.39 -8.15 17.28
CA ILE A 148 2.16 -7.75 16.09
C ILE A 148 1.31 -7.98 14.84
N GLN A 149 0.59 -9.11 14.75
CA GLN A 149 -0.34 -9.35 13.64
C GLN A 149 -1.39 -8.25 13.51
N LYS A 150 -2.01 -7.85 14.63
CA LYS A 150 -2.96 -6.74 14.68
C LYS A 150 -2.32 -5.41 14.26
N GLU A 151 -1.08 -5.17 14.65
CA GLU A 151 -0.34 -3.97 14.27
C GLU A 151 -0.05 -3.94 12.76
N ILE A 152 0.36 -5.07 12.17
CA ILE A 152 0.57 -5.22 10.72
C ILE A 152 -0.74 -4.94 9.98
N VAL A 153 -1.82 -5.63 10.34
CA VAL A 153 -3.15 -5.43 9.73
C VAL A 153 -3.60 -3.98 9.85
N SER A 154 -3.45 -3.37 11.03
CA SER A 154 -3.77 -1.96 11.25
C SER A 154 -2.92 -1.04 10.38
N THR A 155 -1.62 -1.31 10.23
CA THR A 155 -0.70 -0.51 9.42
C THR A 155 -1.11 -0.55 7.96
N ILE A 156 -1.35 -1.74 7.41
CA ILE A 156 -1.79 -1.92 6.02
C ILE A 156 -3.12 -1.21 5.76
N ASN A 157 -4.08 -1.34 6.66
CA ASN A 157 -5.38 -0.72 6.50
C ASN A 157 -5.31 0.82 6.56
N VAL A 158 -4.65 1.36 7.60
CA VAL A 158 -4.64 2.81 7.88
C VAL A 158 -3.70 3.55 6.93
N LYS A 159 -2.56 2.96 6.56
CA LYS A 159 -1.53 3.65 5.78
C LYS A 159 -1.59 3.40 4.28
N PHE A 160 -2.18 2.28 3.85
CA PHE A 160 -2.29 1.95 2.44
C PHE A 160 -3.75 1.91 1.97
N THR A 161 -4.53 0.96 2.51
CA THR A 161 -5.84 0.60 1.95
C THR A 161 -6.84 1.76 1.99
N ARG A 162 -7.02 2.40 3.15
CA ARG A 162 -7.98 3.50 3.32
C ARG A 162 -7.59 4.75 2.51
N PRO A 163 -6.34 5.26 2.59
CA PRO A 163 -5.94 6.41 1.79
C PRO A 163 -6.07 6.14 0.29
N TYR A 164 -5.58 4.99 -0.18
CA TYR A 164 -5.61 4.68 -1.60
C TYR A 164 -7.03 4.50 -2.14
N SER A 165 -7.90 3.81 -1.41
CA SER A 165 -9.33 3.71 -1.76
C SER A 165 -10.02 5.08 -1.78
N SER A 166 -9.65 5.98 -0.87
CA SER A 166 -10.19 7.34 -0.86
C SER A 166 -9.79 8.13 -2.12
N LEU A 167 -8.56 7.98 -2.59
CA LEU A 167 -8.09 8.58 -3.85
C LEU A 167 -8.87 8.04 -5.05
N LEU A 168 -8.98 6.71 -5.16
CA LEU A 168 -9.75 6.06 -6.24
C LEU A 168 -11.22 6.49 -6.23
N TRP A 169 -11.83 6.63 -5.04
CA TRP A 169 -13.21 7.10 -4.92
C TRP A 169 -13.39 8.53 -5.40
N ASN A 170 -12.45 9.42 -5.08
CA ASN A 170 -12.50 10.80 -5.54
C ASN A 170 -12.37 10.86 -7.07
N CYS A 171 -11.52 10.04 -7.66
CA CYS A 171 -11.41 9.90 -9.11
C CYS A 171 -12.70 9.36 -9.74
N ALA A 172 -13.25 8.27 -9.21
CA ALA A 172 -14.50 7.68 -9.69
C ALA A 172 -15.71 8.63 -9.59
N LYS A 173 -15.75 9.48 -8.57
CA LYS A 173 -16.79 10.51 -8.42
C LYS A 173 -16.76 11.55 -9.54
N GLN A 174 -15.57 11.94 -9.98
CA GLN A 174 -15.43 12.92 -11.07
C GLN A 174 -16.00 12.37 -12.37
N GLU A 175 -15.73 11.09 -12.67
CA GLU A 175 -16.28 10.40 -13.85
C GLU A 175 -17.82 10.25 -13.82
N LEU A 176 -18.44 10.21 -12.64
CA LEU A 176 -19.91 10.13 -12.52
C LEU A 176 -20.60 11.48 -12.65
N GLN A 177 -19.86 12.59 -12.60
CA GLN A 177 -20.39 13.95 -12.71
C GLN A 177 -20.31 14.52 -14.14
N THR A 178 -19.56 13.86 -15.02
CA THR A 178 -19.45 14.16 -16.46
C THR A 178 -20.48 13.41 -17.29
#